data_AF-A0A852K5U8-F1
#
_entry.id   AF-A0A852K5U8-F1
#
_cell.length_a   1.000
_cell.length_b   1.000
_cell.length_c   1.000
_cell.angle_alpha   90.00
_cell.angle_beta   90.00
_cell.angle_gamma   90.00
#
_symmetry.space_group_name_H-M   'P 1'
#
loop_
_entity.id
_entity.type
_entity.pdbx_description
1 polymer ?
#
loop_
_entity_poly.entity_id
_entity_poly.type
_entity_poly.pdbx_seq_one_letter_code
_entity_poly.pdbx_strand_id
1 'polypeptide(L)' 'VGRRHHSVPSKHILGSLQIIYMARNPKDVVISYYYFHRMAKIHQDPGTKAEFLENFMAGKVPYGSWYDHVRGWWEK' A
#
# COMPACT_ATOMS: atom_id res chain seq x y z
N VAL A 1 -18.96 1.59 -4.27
CA VAL A 1 -18.38 0.27 -3.96
C VAL A 1 -16.88 0.45 -3.78
N GLY A 2 -16.40 0.50 -2.54
CA GLY A 2 -14.98 0.74 -2.24
C GLY A 2 -14.73 0.44 -0.78
N ARG A 3 -14.73 -0.85 -0.44
CA ARG A 3 -14.40 -1.29 0.92
C ARG A 3 -12.97 -0.83 1.23
N ARG A 4 -12.80 -0.10 2.34
CA ARG A 4 -11.51 0.28 2.93
C ARG A 4 -10.79 -1.00 3.38
N HIS A 5 -10.14 -1.72 2.46
CA HIS A 5 -9.35 -2.92 2.77
C HIS A 5 -7.93 -2.59 3.27
N HIS A 6 -7.62 -1.30 3.48
CA HIS A 6 -6.27 -0.81 3.80
C HIS A 6 -6.20 -0.14 5.18
N SER A 7 -7.31 -0.16 5.93
CA SER A 7 -7.35 0.35 7.29
C SER A 7 -6.86 -0.70 8.28
N VAL A 8 -6.11 -0.27 9.28
CA VAL A 8 -5.66 -1.11 10.39
C VAL A 8 -6.86 -1.89 10.97
N PRO A 9 -6.73 -3.20 11.25
CA PRO A 9 -7.81 -3.99 11.82
C PRO A 9 -8.42 -3.33 13.06
N SER A 10 -9.74 -3.43 13.19
CA SER A 10 -10.50 -2.91 14.32
C SER A 10 -9.99 -3.50 15.64
N LYS A 11 -10.06 -2.73 16.74
CA LYS A 11 -9.57 -3.15 18.08
C LYS A 11 -10.11 -4.52 18.52
N HIS A 12 -11.34 -4.85 18.13
CA HIS A 12 -11.98 -6.14 18.39
C HIS A 12 -11.25 -7.35 17.77
N ILE A 13 -10.55 -7.18 16.64
CA ILE A 13 -9.75 -8.23 15.99
C ILE A 13 -8.35 -8.31 16.61
N LEU A 14 -7.82 -7.18 17.09
CA LEU A 14 -6.50 -7.07 17.71
C LEU A 14 -6.46 -7.55 19.17
N GLY A 15 -7.60 -7.60 19.87
CA GLY A 15 -7.66 -7.85 21.32
C GLY A 15 -7.05 -9.18 21.79
N SER A 16 -6.88 -10.15 20.89
CA SER A 16 -6.26 -11.44 21.19
C SER A 16 -5.16 -11.85 20.21
N LEU A 17 -4.73 -10.97 19.31
CA LEU A 17 -3.78 -11.30 18.23
C LEU A 17 -2.50 -10.47 18.35
N GLN A 18 -1.35 -11.14 18.27
CA GLN A 18 -0.06 -10.48 18.10
C GLN A 18 0.16 -10.21 16.60
N ILE A 19 0.44 -8.95 16.24
CA ILE A 19 0.71 -8.54 14.86
C ILE A 19 2.10 -7.92 14.80
N ILE A 20 2.92 -8.43 13.87
CA ILE A 20 4.20 -7.79 13.51
C ILE A 20 3.95 -6.97 12.25
N TYR A 21 4.09 -5.65 12.37
CA TYR A 21 4.00 -4.73 11.24
C TYR A 21 5.40 -4.36 10.74
N MET A 22 5.58 -4.34 9.41
CA MET A 22 6.85 -3.94 8.78
C MET A 22 6.60 -2.82 7.77
N ALA A 23 7.31 -1.70 7.94
CA ALA A 23 7.37 -0.62 6.95
C ALA A 23 8.72 -0.63 6.23
N ARG A 24 8.73 -0.18 4.98
CA ARG A 24 9.93 -0.03 4.14
C ARG A 24 9.97 1.38 3.56
N ASN A 25 11.17 1.91 3.29
CA ASN A 25 11.36 3.21 2.65
C ASN A 25 10.46 3.35 1.40
N PRO A 26 9.62 4.39 1.28
CA PRO A 26 8.65 4.53 0.20
C PRO A 26 9.30 4.60 -1.18
N LYS A 27 10.54 5.10 -1.27
CA LYS A 27 11.31 5.17 -2.52
C LYS A 27 11.64 3.76 -3.04
N ASP A 28 11.90 2.81 -2.16
CA ASP A 28 12.14 1.43 -2.56
C ASP A 28 10.82 0.70 -2.86
N VAL A 29 9.77 1.02 -2.09
CA VAL A 29 8.44 0.42 -2.27
C VAL A 29 7.89 0.77 -3.65
N VAL A 30 7.92 2.03 -4.07
CA VAL A 30 7.36 2.44 -5.38
C VAL A 30 8.07 1.74 -6.55
N ILE A 31 9.39 1.56 -6.46
CA ILE A 31 10.16 0.86 -7.50
C ILE A 31 9.82 -0.62 -7.53
N SER A 32 9.82 -1.28 -6.37
CA SER A 32 9.41 -2.69 -6.26
C SER A 32 7.99 -2.91 -6.79
N TYR A 33 7.10 -1.95 -6.53
CA TYR A 33 5.69 -2.09 -6.87
C TYR A 33 5.43 -1.92 -8.38
N TYR A 34 6.15 -1.00 -9.01
CA TYR A 34 6.15 -0.84 -10.47
C TYR A 34 6.54 -2.14 -11.18
N TYR A 35 7.63 -2.78 -10.75
CA TYR A 35 8.06 -4.05 -11.36
C TYR A 35 7.10 -5.19 -11.04
N PHE A 36 6.52 -5.21 -9.83
CA PHE A 36 5.49 -6.17 -9.49
C PHE A 36 4.26 -6.06 -10.40
N HIS A 37 3.79 -4.85 -10.74
CA HIS A 37 2.71 -4.66 -11.71
C HIS A 37 3.04 -5.22 -13.10
N ARG A 38 4.29 -5.10 -13.55
CA ARG A 38 4.73 -5.66 -14.84
C ARG A 38 4.82 -7.19 -14.83
N MET A 39 5.14 -7.78 -13.68
CA MET A 39 5.27 -9.23 -13.53
C MET A 39 3.92 -9.91 -13.30
N ALA A 40 3.15 -9.35 -12.37
CA ALA A 40 1.87 -9.88 -11.95
C ALA A 40 0.79 -9.38 -12.93
N LYS A 41 0.47 -10.20 -13.93
CA LYS A 41 -0.58 -9.96 -14.95
C LYS A 41 -2.00 -9.77 -14.38
N ILE A 42 -2.14 -9.66 -13.06
CA ILE A 42 -3.37 -9.32 -12.33
C ILE A 42 -3.61 -7.81 -12.29
N HIS A 43 -2.58 -7.00 -12.54
CA HIS A 43 -2.66 -5.55 -12.55
C HIS A 43 -2.68 -5.01 -13.97
N GLN A 44 -3.31 -3.85 -14.16
CA GLN A 44 -3.23 -3.09 -15.41
C GLN A 44 -1.77 -2.65 -15.65
N ASP A 45 -1.45 -2.37 -16.91
CA ASP A 45 -0.13 -1.84 -17.28
C ASP A 45 0.18 -0.61 -16.41
N PRO A 46 1.30 -0.61 -15.66
CA PRO A 46 1.65 0.51 -14.80
C PRO A 46 2.07 1.77 -15.57
N GLY A 47 2.20 1.72 -16.90
CA GLY A 47 2.64 2.85 -17.71
C GLY A 47 4.12 3.15 -17.50
N THR A 48 4.49 4.42 -17.62
CA THR A 48 5.87 4.85 -17.33
C THR A 48 6.13 4.90 -15.82
N LYS A 49 7.41 4.82 -15.42
CA LYS A 49 7.81 4.97 -14.01
C LYS A 49 7.39 6.31 -13.40
N ALA A 50 7.37 7.38 -14.20
CA ALA A 50 6.98 8.72 -13.76
C ALA A 50 5.48 8.78 -13.45
N GLU A 51 4.64 8.32 -14.38
CA GLU A 51 3.18 8.23 -14.16
C GLU A 51 2.85 7.32 -12.97
N PHE A 52 3.55 6.20 -12.84
CA PHE A 52 3.37 5.30 -11.70
C PHE A 52 3.74 5.96 -10.38
N LEU A 53 4.83 6.74 -10.35
CA LEU A 53 5.25 7.49 -9.16
C LEU A 53 4.19 8.54 -8.78
N GLU A 54 3.65 9.28 -9.75
CA GLU A 54 2.56 10.24 -9.50
C GLU A 54 1.32 9.55 -8.93
N ASN A 55 0.91 8.43 -9.52
CA ASN A 55 -0.21 7.64 -9.02
C ASN A 55 0.06 7.08 -7.61
N PHE A 56 1.27 6.60 -7.35
CA PHE A 56 1.68 6.11 -6.03
C PHE A 56 1.60 7.22 -4.97
N MET A 57 2.12 8.42 -5.26
CA MET A 57 2.05 9.56 -4.35
C MET A 57 0.61 10.05 -4.13
N ALA A 58 -0.23 9.96 -5.16
CA ALA A 58 -1.65 10.28 -5.07
C ALA A 58 -2.50 9.17 -4.40
N GLY A 59 -1.90 8.04 -4.03
CA GLY A 59 -2.62 6.87 -3.50
C GLY A 59 -3.55 6.20 -4.52
N LYS A 60 -3.38 6.49 -5.82
CA LYS A 60 -4.14 5.91 -6.95
C LYS A 60 -3.51 4.61 -7.44
N VAL A 61 -3.12 3.77 -6.50
CA VAL A 61 -2.57 2.43 -6.73
C VAL A 61 -3.37 1.42 -5.91
N PRO A 62 -3.33 0.12 -6.23
CA PRO A 62 -3.93 -0.86 -5.35
C PRO A 62 -3.34 -0.72 -3.93
N TYR A 63 -4.18 -0.95 -2.93
CA TYR A 63 -3.82 -0.70 -1.53
C TYR A 63 -3.73 0.75 -1.07
N GLY A 64 -3.96 1.72 -1.96
CA GLY A 64 -4.12 3.13 -1.62
C GLY A 64 -2.81 3.83 -1.25
N SER A 65 -2.92 4.89 -0.45
CA SER A 65 -1.80 5.71 0.00
C SER A 65 -0.87 4.95 0.94
N TRP A 66 0.40 4.81 0.55
CA TRP A 66 1.44 4.24 1.41
C TRP A 66 1.60 5.02 2.72
N TYR A 67 1.53 6.36 2.65
CA TYR A 67 1.70 7.23 3.81
C TYR A 67 0.58 7.01 4.84
N ASP A 68 -0.67 7.03 4.39
CA ASP A 68 -1.81 6.84 5.28
C ASP A 68 -1.80 5.44 5.90
N HIS A 69 -1.38 4.43 5.12
CA HIS A 69 -1.23 3.07 5.62
C HIS A 69 -0.17 2.98 6.72
N VAL A 70 1.05 3.47 6.48
CA VAL A 70 2.14 3.43 7.48
C VAL A 70 1.81 4.26 8.70
N ARG A 71 1.28 5.48 8.51
CA ARG A 71 0.89 6.38 9.60
C ARG A 71 -0.18 5.73 10.49
N GLY A 72 -1.19 5.11 9.89
CA GLY A 72 -2.26 4.46 10.65
C GLY A 72 -1.76 3.34 11.57
N TRP A 73 -0.71 2.62 11.17
CA TRP A 73 -0.06 1.60 12.00
C TRP A 73 0.93 2.18 13.01
N TRP A 74 1.55 3.33 12.70
CA TRP A 74 2.52 3.98 13.57
C TRP A 74 1.88 4.73 14.75
N GLU A 75 0.73 5.36 14.52
CA GLU A 75 0.02 6.15 15.55
C GLU A 75 -0.85 5.30 16.48
N LYS A 76 -0.77 3.95 16.41
CA LYS A 76 -1.64 3.04 17.14
C LYS A 76 -1.05 2.47 18.42
#